data_AF-A0A4Q3TQK4-F1
#
_entry.id   AF-A0A4Q3TQK4-F1
#
_cell.length_a   1.000
_cell.length_b   1.000
_cell.length_c   1.000
_cell.angle_alpha   90.00
_cell.angle_beta   90.00
_cell.angle_gamma   90.00
#
_symmetry.space_group_name_H-M   'P 1'
#
loop_
_entity.id
_entity.type
_entity.pdbx_description
1 polymer ?
#
loop_
_entity_poly.entity_id
_entity_poly.type
_entity_poly.pdbx_seq_one_letter_code
_entity_poly.pdbx_strand_id
1 'polypeptide(L)'
;VLQELGALGRKEARIILGAAVIDDVLAMLLLAVVSGLQTNAGIDVLNLLKVLGGAVGFVAVVALLGTYVMKRSSRLLDAPIDHESPLTISFVICLSLAVASAHVGLAAIIGAFLAGMVLAETPHRECLEHDFARVSAILVPFFFIVTGANVDVRFLASGPVLLSVAVVTVLAIVGKVVGCGLGARSLGRQGALTVGVGMVPRGEVGVIVAGIGQQAGVFPPVVYAVIVGMSLLTSIVAPPVLKRLLSKEAAPSVN
;
A
#
# COMPACT_ATOMS: atom_id res chain seq x y z
N VAL A 1 4.00 -10.02 4.20
CA VAL A 1 3.20 -11.21 3.84
C VAL A 1 3.58 -11.84 2.50
N LEU A 2 3.27 -11.25 1.32
CA LEU A 2 3.56 -11.93 0.03
C LEU A 2 5.04 -12.25 -0.17
N GLN A 3 5.93 -11.34 0.23
CA GLN A 3 7.38 -11.54 0.21
C GLN A 3 7.84 -12.63 1.19
N GLU A 4 7.35 -12.62 2.43
CA GLU A 4 7.66 -13.63 3.45
C GLU A 4 7.19 -15.03 3.05
N LEU A 5 6.13 -15.12 2.25
CA LEU A 5 5.62 -16.37 1.68
C LEU A 5 6.33 -16.77 0.37
N GLY A 6 7.34 -16.01 -0.08
CA GLY A 6 8.07 -16.28 -1.33
C GLY A 6 7.20 -16.19 -2.59
N ALA A 7 6.06 -15.50 -2.53
CA ALA A 7 5.03 -15.54 -3.57
C ALA A 7 5.07 -14.35 -4.56
N LEU A 8 6.06 -13.46 -4.46
CA LEU A 8 6.15 -12.24 -5.29
C LEU A 8 6.23 -12.52 -6.80
N GLY A 9 6.79 -13.67 -7.19
CA GLY A 9 6.88 -14.07 -8.60
C GLY A 9 5.55 -14.56 -9.22
N ARG A 10 4.52 -14.80 -8.41
CA ARG A 10 3.22 -15.31 -8.89
C ARG A 10 2.40 -14.22 -9.59
N LYS A 11 1.53 -14.63 -10.53
CA LYS A 11 0.66 -13.71 -11.28
C LYS A 11 -0.28 -12.95 -10.33
N GLU A 12 -0.79 -13.63 -9.32
CA GLU A 12 -1.67 -13.08 -8.28
C GLU A 12 -0.97 -11.95 -7.52
N ALA A 13 0.30 -12.14 -7.13
CA ALA A 13 1.06 -11.14 -6.39
C ALA A 13 1.29 -9.87 -7.23
N ARG A 14 1.61 -10.02 -8.52
CA ARG A 14 1.77 -8.88 -9.43
C ARG A 14 0.45 -8.12 -9.62
N ILE A 15 -0.68 -8.84 -9.71
CA ILE A 15 -2.01 -8.23 -9.81
C ILE A 15 -2.36 -7.49 -8.52
N ILE A 16 -2.10 -8.07 -7.35
CA ILE A 16 -2.32 -7.42 -6.04
C ILE A 16 -1.51 -6.12 -5.96
N LEU A 17 -0.21 -6.16 -6.28
CA LEU A 17 0.66 -4.98 -6.24
C LEU A 17 0.19 -3.89 -7.21
N GLY A 18 -0.14 -4.26 -8.45
CA GLY A 18 -0.64 -3.29 -9.44
C GLY A 18 -2.01 -2.71 -9.05
N ALA A 19 -2.92 -3.56 -8.55
CA ALA A 19 -4.24 -3.14 -8.08
C ALA A 19 -4.13 -2.23 -6.85
N ALA A 20 -3.17 -2.44 -5.96
CA ALA A 20 -2.92 -1.57 -4.81
C ALA A 20 -2.54 -0.15 -5.22
N VAL A 21 -1.68 0.01 -6.24
CA VAL A 21 -1.34 1.33 -6.79
C VAL A 21 -2.57 2.04 -7.36
N ILE A 22 -3.42 1.32 -8.10
CA ILE A 22 -4.66 1.89 -8.65
C ILE A 22 -5.65 2.26 -7.52
N ASP A 23 -5.79 1.40 -6.51
CA ASP A 23 -6.67 1.63 -5.35
C ASP A 23 -6.29 2.91 -4.61
N ASP A 24 -4.99 3.18 -4.43
CA ASP A 24 -4.50 4.41 -3.81
C ASP A 24 -4.77 5.66 -4.67
N VAL A 25 -4.59 5.58 -6.00
CA VAL A 25 -4.95 6.68 -6.91
C VAL A 25 -6.45 6.99 -6.80
N LEU A 26 -7.30 5.96 -6.80
CA LEU A 26 -8.75 6.11 -6.61
C LEU A 26 -9.10 6.70 -5.24
N ALA A 27 -8.41 6.28 -4.18
CA ALA A 27 -8.61 6.83 -2.84
C ALA A 27 -8.29 8.33 -2.77
N MET A 28 -7.22 8.78 -3.43
CA MET A 28 -6.89 10.20 -3.51
C MET A 28 -7.93 10.99 -4.31
N LEU A 29 -8.42 10.46 -5.44
CA LEU A 29 -9.49 11.11 -6.19
C LEU A 29 -10.74 11.29 -5.33
N LEU A 30 -11.12 10.25 -4.58
CA LEU A 30 -12.23 10.35 -3.64
C LEU A 30 -11.99 11.40 -2.56
N LEU A 31 -10.78 11.48 -2.01
CA LEU A 31 -10.42 12.51 -1.04
C LEU A 31 -10.52 13.92 -1.63
N ALA A 32 -10.05 14.12 -2.86
CA ALA A 32 -10.16 15.39 -3.57
C ALA A 32 -11.63 15.78 -3.82
N VAL A 33 -12.49 14.83 -4.20
CA VAL A 33 -13.94 15.06 -4.32
C VAL A 33 -14.54 15.45 -2.97
N VAL A 34 -14.28 14.68 -1.91
CA VAL A 34 -14.82 14.94 -0.56
C VAL A 34 -14.38 16.32 -0.04
N SER A 35 -13.11 16.67 -0.24
CA SER A 35 -12.58 17.99 0.14
C SER A 35 -13.24 19.13 -0.65
N GLY A 36 -13.46 18.95 -1.97
CA GLY A 36 -14.17 19.93 -2.81
C GLY A 36 -15.63 20.11 -2.44
N LEU A 37 -16.32 19.04 -2.00
CA LEU A 37 -17.68 19.13 -1.48
C LEU A 37 -17.73 19.92 -0.15
N GLN A 38 -16.69 19.81 0.68
CA GLN A 38 -16.64 20.50 1.97
C GLN A 38 -16.51 22.03 1.82
N THR A 39 -15.85 22.50 0.76
CA THR A 39 -15.67 23.94 0.50
C THR A 39 -16.89 24.59 -0.17
N ASN A 40 -17.98 23.85 -0.39
CA ASN A 40 -19.17 24.28 -1.16
C ASN A 40 -18.84 24.80 -2.58
N ALA A 41 -17.63 24.53 -3.09
CA ALA A 41 -17.17 25.00 -4.40
C ALA A 41 -17.65 24.11 -5.55
N GLY A 42 -18.41 23.05 -5.26
CA GLY A 42 -18.77 22.02 -6.23
C GLY A 42 -17.60 21.09 -6.56
N ILE A 43 -17.83 20.14 -7.47
CA ILE A 43 -16.77 19.26 -7.97
C ILE A 43 -15.97 20.05 -9.01
N ASP A 44 -14.78 20.53 -8.63
CA ASP A 44 -13.83 21.10 -9.57
C ASP A 44 -13.22 19.98 -10.42
N VAL A 45 -13.90 19.66 -11.52
CA VAL A 45 -13.49 18.64 -12.51
C VAL A 45 -12.08 18.92 -13.02
N LEU A 46 -11.68 20.19 -13.11
CA LEU A 46 -10.37 20.59 -13.63
C LEU A 46 -9.26 20.32 -12.61
N ASN A 47 -9.52 20.53 -11.33
CA ASN A 47 -8.63 20.11 -10.25
C ASN A 47 -8.53 18.58 -10.18
N LEU A 48 -9.65 17.87 -10.31
CA LEU A 48 -9.68 16.40 -10.31
C LEU A 48 -8.83 15.80 -11.44
N LEU A 49 -8.95 16.36 -12.65
CA LEU A 49 -8.15 15.98 -13.81
C LEU A 49 -6.66 16.31 -13.62
N LYS A 50 -6.33 17.45 -13.00
CA LYS A 50 -4.94 17.80 -12.67
C LYS A 50 -4.32 16.83 -11.69
N VAL A 51 -5.05 16.46 -10.63
CA VAL A 51 -4.60 15.48 -9.63
C VAL A 51 -4.40 14.11 -10.27
N LEU A 52 -5.39 13.64 -11.06
CA LEU A 52 -5.28 12.36 -11.78
C LEU A 52 -4.12 12.34 -12.76
N GLY A 53 -4.00 13.39 -13.58
CA GLY A 53 -2.92 13.53 -14.56
C GLY A 53 -1.55 13.62 -13.90
N GLY A 54 -1.45 14.34 -12.78
CA GLY A 54 -0.24 14.43 -11.96
C GLY A 54 0.17 13.06 -11.40
N ALA A 55 -0.78 12.31 -10.82
CA ALA A 55 -0.53 10.98 -10.28
C ALA A 55 -0.08 9.99 -11.36
N VAL A 56 -0.83 9.87 -12.46
CA VAL A 56 -0.49 8.96 -13.57
C VAL A 56 0.82 9.37 -14.23
N GLY A 57 1.00 10.68 -14.46
CA GLY A 57 2.23 11.24 -15.03
C GLY A 57 3.45 10.96 -14.15
N PHE A 58 3.34 11.16 -12.84
CA PHE A 58 4.41 10.85 -11.89
C PHE A 58 4.79 9.36 -11.93
N VAL A 59 3.81 8.46 -11.80
CA VAL A 59 4.06 7.01 -11.85
C VAL A 59 4.71 6.61 -13.18
N ALA A 60 4.18 7.10 -14.31
CA ALA A 60 4.72 6.80 -15.63
C ALA A 60 6.14 7.34 -15.83
N VAL A 61 6.39 8.59 -15.44
CA VAL A 61 7.71 9.22 -15.55
C VAL A 61 8.72 8.48 -14.69
N VAL A 62 8.42 8.20 -13.43
CA VAL A 62 9.37 7.50 -12.55
C VAL A 62 9.60 6.06 -13.02
N ALA A 63 8.56 5.35 -13.42
CA ALA A 63 8.69 3.97 -13.91
C ALA A 63 9.44 3.87 -15.25
N LEU A 64 9.27 4.82 -16.17
CA LEU A 64 9.95 4.79 -17.47
C LEU A 64 11.34 5.43 -17.40
N LEU A 65 11.40 6.67 -16.93
CA LEU A 65 12.63 7.46 -16.90
C LEU A 65 13.55 6.99 -15.78
N GLY A 66 13.01 6.69 -14.60
CA GLY A 66 13.80 6.17 -13.48
C GLY A 66 14.48 4.86 -13.85
N THR A 67 13.73 3.90 -14.40
CA THR A 67 14.28 2.62 -14.87
C THR A 67 15.29 2.81 -16.00
N TYR A 68 15.01 3.69 -16.97
CA TYR A 68 15.96 3.96 -18.06
C TYR A 68 17.27 4.58 -17.57
N VAL A 69 17.18 5.61 -16.72
CA VAL A 69 18.34 6.29 -16.13
C VAL A 69 19.15 5.32 -15.30
N MET A 70 18.50 4.52 -14.45
CA MET A 70 19.19 3.61 -13.54
C MET A 70 19.86 2.45 -14.28
N LYS A 71 19.24 1.94 -15.35
CA LYS A 71 19.82 0.92 -16.23
C LYS A 71 21.04 1.43 -17.01
N ARG A 72 21.04 2.71 -17.42
CA ARG A 72 22.13 3.31 -18.22
C ARG A 72 23.24 3.93 -17.35
N SER A 73 22.88 4.40 -16.17
CA SER A 73 23.72 5.18 -15.27
C SER A 73 23.84 4.50 -13.91
N SER A 74 23.93 3.16 -13.89
CA SER A 74 24.22 2.38 -12.68
C SER A 74 25.52 2.82 -11.98
N ARG A 75 26.41 3.49 -12.73
CA ARG A 75 27.62 4.15 -12.22
C ARG A 75 27.38 5.21 -11.14
N LEU A 76 26.15 5.73 -11.03
CA LEU A 76 25.77 6.63 -9.93
C LEU A 76 25.75 5.90 -8.59
N LEU A 77 25.44 4.60 -8.59
CA LEU A 77 25.51 3.75 -7.40
C LEU A 77 26.96 3.33 -7.09
N ASP A 78 27.85 3.39 -8.09
CA ASP A 78 29.29 3.17 -7.96
C ASP A 78 30.04 4.44 -7.46
N ALA A 79 29.35 5.57 -7.30
CA ALA A 79 29.98 6.89 -7.17
C ALA A 79 30.32 7.40 -5.74
N PRO A 80 29.69 6.97 -4.62
CA PRO A 80 30.09 7.47 -3.29
C PRO A 80 30.59 6.42 -2.27
N ILE A 81 31.72 6.79 -1.65
CA ILE A 81 32.30 6.54 -0.31
C ILE A 81 32.55 5.08 0.13
N ASP A 82 31.68 4.10 -0.10
CA ASP A 82 31.91 2.70 0.26
C ASP A 82 31.51 1.76 -0.89
N HIS A 83 32.49 1.09 -1.49
CA HIS A 83 32.28 0.12 -2.57
C HIS A 83 31.47 -1.12 -2.15
N GLU A 84 31.19 -1.31 -0.86
CA GLU A 84 30.55 -2.52 -0.32
C GLU A 84 29.02 -2.44 -0.18
N SER A 85 28.40 -1.26 -0.17
CA SER A 85 26.93 -1.19 -0.17
C SER A 85 26.35 0.14 -0.70
N PRO A 86 25.62 0.14 -1.83
CA PRO A 86 24.94 1.32 -2.37
C PRO A 86 23.66 1.72 -1.61
N LEU A 87 23.52 1.27 -0.35
CA LEU A 87 22.35 1.47 0.50
C LEU A 87 22.03 2.96 0.71
N THR A 88 23.04 3.79 0.96
CA THR A 88 22.84 5.22 1.27
C THR A 88 22.15 5.96 0.13
N ILE A 89 22.65 5.82 -1.11
CA ILE A 89 22.00 6.45 -2.28
C ILE A 89 20.61 5.87 -2.49
N SER A 90 20.47 4.56 -2.34
CA SER A 90 19.18 3.88 -2.51
C SER A 90 18.14 4.40 -1.52
N PHE A 91 18.55 4.67 -0.27
CA PHE A 91 17.71 5.34 0.73
C PHE A 91 17.34 6.76 0.34
N VAL A 92 18.30 7.54 -0.17
CA VAL A 92 18.04 8.90 -0.65
C VAL A 92 17.02 8.87 -1.79
N ILE A 93 17.19 8.00 -2.79
CA ILE A 93 16.25 7.84 -3.90
C ILE A 93 14.86 7.44 -3.38
N CYS A 94 14.80 6.47 -2.46
CA CYS A 94 13.56 6.01 -1.85
C CYS A 94 12.81 7.16 -1.15
N LEU A 95 13.50 7.89 -0.27
CA LEU A 95 12.92 9.01 0.47
C LEU A 95 12.55 10.18 -0.45
N SER A 96 13.40 10.51 -1.43
CA SER A 96 13.11 11.56 -2.42
C SER A 96 11.86 11.24 -3.23
N LEU A 97 11.71 9.99 -3.70
CA LEU A 97 10.51 9.58 -4.44
C LEU A 97 9.29 9.48 -3.53
N ALA A 98 9.43 9.05 -2.28
CA ALA A 98 8.35 9.06 -1.30
C ALA A 98 7.82 10.49 -1.02
N VAL A 99 8.74 11.44 -0.82
CA VAL A 99 8.40 12.87 -0.65
C VAL A 99 7.78 13.44 -1.92
N ALA A 100 8.34 13.16 -3.10
CA ALA A 100 7.77 13.60 -4.37
C ALA A 100 6.36 13.05 -4.59
N SER A 101 6.13 11.78 -4.26
CA SER A 101 4.81 11.13 -4.30
C SER A 101 3.80 11.89 -3.43
N ALA A 102 4.18 12.21 -2.19
CA ALA A 102 3.34 12.98 -1.27
C ALA A 102 3.01 14.39 -1.79
N HIS A 103 3.95 15.07 -2.47
CA HIS A 103 3.70 16.37 -3.09
C HIS A 103 2.72 16.31 -4.26
N VAL A 104 2.68 15.20 -4.98
CA VAL A 104 1.69 14.93 -6.04
C VAL A 104 0.32 14.53 -5.46
N GLY A 105 0.25 14.30 -4.14
CA GLY A 105 -0.93 13.87 -3.41
C GLY A 105 -1.03 12.36 -3.23
N LEU A 106 -0.08 11.59 -3.76
CA LEU A 106 -0.03 10.13 -3.64
C LEU A 106 0.47 9.71 -2.26
N ALA A 107 0.12 8.50 -1.83
CA ALA A 107 0.71 7.92 -0.64
C ALA A 107 2.23 7.81 -0.79
N ALA A 108 2.98 8.11 0.28
CA ALA A 108 4.44 8.06 0.27
C ALA A 108 4.98 6.64 -0.08
N ILE A 109 4.22 5.60 0.29
CA ILE A 109 4.55 4.20 -0.02
C ILE A 109 4.63 3.93 -1.53
N ILE A 110 3.87 4.64 -2.36
CA ILE A 110 3.94 4.50 -3.83
C ILE A 110 5.31 4.99 -4.33
N GLY A 111 5.79 6.13 -3.82
CA GLY A 111 7.11 6.64 -4.14
C GLY A 111 8.22 5.67 -3.74
N ALA A 112 8.12 5.07 -2.54
CA ALA A 112 9.05 4.04 -2.08
C ALA A 112 8.99 2.77 -2.93
N PHE A 113 7.80 2.33 -3.36
CA PHE A 113 7.62 1.19 -4.25
C PHE A 113 8.21 1.45 -5.64
N LEU A 114 7.97 2.63 -6.21
CA LEU A 114 8.57 3.06 -7.47
C LEU A 114 10.10 3.10 -7.37
N ALA A 115 10.65 3.60 -6.26
CA ALA A 115 12.09 3.55 -6.01
C ALA A 115 12.62 2.11 -6.02
N GLY A 116 11.95 1.19 -5.33
CA GLY A 116 12.28 -0.23 -5.34
C GLY A 116 12.25 -0.84 -6.75
N MET A 117 11.24 -0.51 -7.57
CA MET A 117 11.18 -0.96 -8.97
C MET A 117 12.33 -0.42 -9.81
N VAL A 118 12.70 0.85 -9.63
CA VAL A 118 13.84 1.46 -10.33
C VAL A 118 15.17 0.81 -9.91
N LEU A 119 15.34 0.55 -8.60
CA LEU A 119 16.55 -0.07 -8.04
C LEU A 119 16.68 -1.56 -8.40
N ALA A 120 15.57 -2.26 -8.61
CA ALA A 120 15.55 -3.67 -9.02
C ALA A 120 16.19 -3.92 -10.40
N GLU A 121 16.33 -2.87 -11.21
CA GLU A 121 16.95 -2.90 -12.55
C GLU A 121 18.46 -2.64 -12.50
N THR A 122 19.03 -2.49 -11.29
CA THR A 122 20.47 -2.28 -11.08
C THR A 122 21.20 -3.62 -10.91
N PRO A 123 22.51 -3.68 -11.22
CA PRO A 123 23.33 -4.85 -10.90
C PRO A 123 23.46 -5.11 -9.39
N HIS A 124 23.21 -4.11 -8.54
CA HIS A 124 23.33 -4.20 -7.08
C HIS A 124 22.07 -4.68 -6.37
N ARG A 125 21.04 -5.11 -7.11
CA ARG A 125 19.73 -5.48 -6.55
C ARG A 125 19.82 -6.51 -5.42
N GLU A 126 20.71 -7.50 -5.50
CA GLU A 126 20.81 -8.57 -4.50
C GLU A 126 21.40 -8.05 -3.18
N CYS A 127 22.44 -7.22 -3.24
CA CYS A 127 22.99 -6.55 -2.06
C CYS A 127 21.95 -5.62 -1.43
N LEU A 128 21.26 -4.83 -2.25
CA LEU A 128 20.22 -3.91 -1.78
C LEU A 128 19.04 -4.65 -1.14
N GLU A 129 18.58 -5.76 -1.73
CA GLU A 129 17.52 -6.60 -1.14
C GLU A 129 17.93 -7.08 0.26
N HIS A 130 19.18 -7.52 0.44
CA HIS A 130 19.70 -7.98 1.71
C HIS A 130 19.79 -6.84 2.75
N ASP A 131 20.28 -5.68 2.35
CA ASP A 131 20.41 -4.53 3.26
C ASP A 131 19.07 -3.92 3.64
N PHE A 132 18.13 -3.76 2.68
CA PHE A 132 16.78 -3.32 2.98
C PHE A 132 16.00 -4.34 3.82
N ALA A 133 16.29 -5.64 3.72
CA ALA A 133 15.68 -6.63 4.61
C ALA A 133 16.08 -6.39 6.08
N ARG A 134 17.35 -6.05 6.35
CA ARG A 134 17.82 -5.71 7.70
C ARG A 134 17.14 -4.45 8.24
N VAL A 135 16.99 -3.42 7.41
CA VAL A 135 16.32 -2.18 7.84
C VAL A 135 14.82 -2.41 8.06
N SER A 136 14.16 -3.16 7.18
CA SER A 136 12.75 -3.50 7.30
C SER A 136 12.44 -4.30 8.56
N ALA A 137 13.36 -5.17 8.99
CA ALA A 137 13.22 -5.96 10.22
C ALA A 137 13.08 -5.09 11.48
N ILE A 138 13.57 -3.84 11.46
CA ILE A 138 13.46 -2.88 12.56
C ILE A 138 12.29 -1.91 12.33
N LEU A 139 12.17 -1.35 11.12
CA LEU A 139 11.18 -0.31 10.82
C LEU A 139 9.75 -0.83 10.78
N VAL A 140 9.52 -2.04 10.24
CA VAL A 140 8.16 -2.60 10.10
C VAL A 140 7.52 -2.84 11.47
N PRO A 141 8.18 -3.50 12.46
CA PRO A 141 7.62 -3.62 13.80
C PRO A 141 7.36 -2.26 14.46
N PHE A 142 8.27 -1.31 14.33
CA PHE A 142 8.12 0.02 14.93
C PHE A 142 6.92 0.78 14.36
N PHE A 143 6.73 0.71 13.04
CA PHE A 143 5.56 1.26 12.36
C PHE A 143 4.24 0.71 12.93
N PHE A 144 4.15 -0.61 13.13
CA PHE A 144 2.96 -1.23 13.71
C PHE A 144 2.75 -0.86 15.18
N ILE A 145 3.81 -0.74 15.97
CA ILE A 145 3.74 -0.29 17.37
C ILE A 145 3.18 1.13 17.45
N VAL A 146 3.73 2.08 16.67
CA VAL A 146 3.29 3.48 16.68
C VAL A 146 1.84 3.61 16.21
N THR A 147 1.49 2.92 15.12
CA THR A 147 0.10 2.94 14.61
C THR A 147 -0.87 2.33 15.62
N GLY A 148 -0.48 1.24 16.29
CA GLY A 148 -1.26 0.62 17.36
C GLY A 148 -1.38 1.47 18.62
N ALA A 149 -0.35 2.24 18.98
CA ALA A 149 -0.35 3.09 20.16
C ALA A 149 -1.29 4.31 20.02
N ASN A 150 -1.56 4.76 18.80
CA ASN A 150 -2.51 5.86 18.54
C ASN A 150 -3.99 5.42 18.65
N VAL A 151 -4.28 4.13 18.85
CA VAL A 151 -5.64 3.64 19.01
C VAL A 151 -6.13 3.92 20.44
N ASP A 152 -7.12 4.80 20.58
CA ASP A 152 -7.79 4.95 21.88
C ASP A 152 -8.77 3.77 22.12
N VAL A 153 -8.27 2.78 22.85
CA VAL A 153 -8.99 1.57 23.25
C VAL A 153 -10.25 1.85 24.08
N ARG A 154 -10.39 3.05 24.66
CA ARG A 154 -11.58 3.40 25.46
C ARG A 154 -12.83 3.47 24.61
N PHE A 155 -12.73 3.91 23.35
CA PHE A 155 -13.87 3.90 22.42
C PHE A 155 -14.29 2.48 22.05
N LEU A 156 -13.31 1.57 21.92
CA LEU A 156 -13.55 0.15 21.61
C LEU A 156 -14.23 -0.62 22.76
N ALA A 157 -14.16 -0.10 23.99
CA ALA A 157 -14.85 -0.68 25.14
C ALA A 157 -16.38 -0.47 25.11
N SER A 158 -16.88 0.42 24.26
CA SER A 158 -18.32 0.64 24.11
C SER A 158 -18.94 -0.37 23.14
N GLY A 159 -19.96 -1.10 23.60
CA GLY A 159 -20.66 -2.12 22.81
C GLY A 159 -21.12 -1.65 21.40
N PRO A 160 -21.70 -0.44 21.26
CA PRO A 160 -22.12 0.08 19.95
C PRO A 160 -20.95 0.32 18.98
N VAL A 161 -19.79 0.76 19.48
CA VAL A 161 -18.59 0.97 18.65
C VAL A 161 -18.00 -0.37 18.24
N LEU A 162 -17.97 -1.35 19.13
CA LEU A 162 -17.50 -2.70 18.80
C LEU A 162 -18.37 -3.37 17.72
N LEU A 163 -19.70 -3.18 17.81
CA LEU A 163 -20.61 -3.63 16.76
C LEU A 163 -20.32 -2.92 15.42
N SER A 164 -20.09 -1.60 15.46
CA SER A 164 -19.73 -0.82 14.28
C SER A 164 -18.42 -1.31 13.65
N VAL A 165 -17.39 -1.56 14.47
CA VAL A 165 -16.12 -2.16 14.05
C VAL A 165 -16.35 -3.51 13.38
N ALA A 166 -17.13 -4.40 14.00
CA ALA A 166 -17.41 -5.72 13.43
C ALA A 166 -18.12 -5.63 12.08
N VAL A 167 -19.17 -4.82 11.97
CA VAL A 167 -19.94 -4.62 10.73
C VAL A 167 -19.05 -4.02 9.64
N VAL A 168 -18.34 -2.93 9.93
CA VAL A 168 -17.45 -2.27 8.95
C VAL A 168 -16.31 -3.20 8.54
N THR A 169 -15.80 -4.03 9.44
CA THR A 169 -14.77 -5.04 9.13
C THR A 169 -15.32 -6.10 8.18
N VAL A 170 -16.49 -6.65 8.45
CA VAL A 170 -17.12 -7.64 7.55
C VAL A 170 -17.38 -7.04 6.19
N LEU A 171 -17.94 -5.82 6.13
CA LEU A 171 -18.18 -5.13 4.86
C LEU A 171 -16.88 -4.83 4.10
N ALA A 172 -15.80 -4.43 4.80
CA ALA A 172 -14.50 -4.18 4.18
C ALA A 172 -13.91 -5.47 3.58
N ILE A 173 -13.96 -6.58 4.33
CA ILE A 173 -13.49 -7.89 3.86
C ILE A 173 -14.31 -8.35 2.66
N VAL A 174 -15.63 -8.38 2.77
CA VAL A 174 -16.51 -8.84 1.69
C VAL A 174 -16.37 -7.96 0.46
N GLY A 175 -16.34 -6.64 0.63
CA GLY A 175 -16.19 -5.68 -0.46
C GLY A 175 -14.90 -5.92 -1.26
N LYS A 176 -13.76 -6.12 -0.58
CA LYS A 176 -12.48 -6.40 -1.24
C LYS A 176 -12.42 -7.80 -1.84
N VAL A 177 -12.87 -8.83 -1.12
CA VAL A 177 -12.85 -10.22 -1.61
C VAL A 177 -13.76 -10.37 -2.84
N VAL A 178 -14.96 -9.82 -2.81
CA VAL A 178 -15.90 -9.88 -3.94
C VAL A 178 -15.46 -8.95 -5.05
N GLY A 179 -15.15 -7.68 -4.76
CA GLY A 179 -14.78 -6.70 -5.79
C GLY A 179 -13.50 -7.09 -6.54
N CYS A 180 -12.41 -7.31 -5.81
CA CYS A 180 -11.14 -7.68 -6.42
C CYS A 180 -11.16 -9.12 -6.94
N GLY A 181 -11.90 -10.03 -6.30
CA GLY A 181 -12.07 -11.40 -6.78
C GLY A 181 -12.84 -11.49 -8.09
N LEU A 182 -13.88 -10.66 -8.29
CA LEU A 182 -14.57 -10.57 -9.57
C LEU A 182 -13.64 -10.00 -10.66
N GLY A 183 -12.82 -8.99 -10.32
CA GLY A 183 -11.82 -8.44 -11.24
C GLY A 183 -10.74 -9.45 -11.65
N ALA A 184 -10.40 -10.40 -10.77
CA ALA A 184 -9.42 -11.45 -11.00
C ALA A 184 -10.04 -12.80 -11.41
N ARG A 185 -11.31 -12.83 -11.82
CA ARG A 185 -12.03 -14.07 -12.15
C ARG A 185 -11.39 -14.89 -13.27
N SER A 186 -10.62 -14.25 -14.16
CA SER A 186 -9.86 -14.89 -15.23
C SER A 186 -8.75 -15.81 -14.73
N LEU A 187 -8.29 -15.67 -13.48
CA LEU A 187 -7.30 -16.55 -12.84
C LEU A 187 -7.93 -17.84 -12.27
N GLY A 188 -9.24 -18.04 -12.45
CA GLY A 188 -9.99 -19.12 -11.82
C GLY A 188 -10.36 -18.81 -10.36
N ARG A 189 -11.13 -19.71 -9.73
CA ARG A 189 -11.75 -19.46 -8.42
C ARG A 189 -10.73 -19.26 -7.30
N GLN A 190 -9.59 -19.97 -7.35
CA GLN A 190 -8.55 -19.86 -6.34
C GLN A 190 -7.73 -18.59 -6.52
N GLY A 191 -7.23 -18.30 -7.73
CA GLY A 191 -6.51 -17.05 -8.02
C GLY A 191 -7.34 -15.80 -7.72
N ALA A 192 -8.63 -15.81 -8.08
CA ALA A 192 -9.57 -14.75 -7.72
C ALA A 192 -9.68 -14.53 -6.20
N LEU A 193 -9.78 -15.61 -5.43
CA LEU A 193 -9.86 -15.52 -3.97
C LEU A 193 -8.53 -15.04 -3.36
N THR A 194 -7.40 -15.47 -3.92
CA THR A 194 -6.06 -15.04 -3.50
C THR A 194 -5.87 -13.54 -3.72
N VAL A 195 -6.27 -13.01 -4.89
CA VAL A 195 -6.24 -11.57 -5.16
C VAL A 195 -7.20 -10.82 -4.24
N GLY A 196 -8.43 -11.33 -4.08
CA GLY A 196 -9.44 -10.76 -3.19
C GLY A 196 -8.95 -10.62 -1.75
N VAL A 197 -8.44 -11.70 -1.16
CA VAL A 197 -7.90 -11.72 0.21
C VAL A 197 -6.59 -10.92 0.30
N GLY A 198 -5.76 -10.94 -0.73
CA GLY A 198 -4.53 -10.17 -0.79
C GLY A 198 -4.74 -8.65 -0.72
N MET A 199 -5.92 -8.17 -1.14
CA MET A 199 -6.33 -6.76 -1.09
C MET A 199 -7.15 -6.39 0.16
N VAL A 200 -7.43 -7.35 1.07
CA VAL A 200 -8.16 -7.11 2.33
C VAL A 200 -7.37 -6.30 3.36
N PRO A 201 -6.08 -6.56 3.63
CA PRO A 201 -5.37 -5.84 4.67
C PRO A 201 -5.38 -4.34 4.34
N ARG A 202 -6.04 -3.56 5.20
CA ARG A 202 -5.95 -2.10 5.16
C ARG A 202 -4.81 -1.69 6.08
N GLY A 203 -3.73 -1.19 5.48
CA GLY A 203 -2.52 -0.74 6.18
C GLY A 203 -2.56 0.71 6.63
N GLU A 204 -1.38 1.34 6.72
CA GLU A 204 -1.17 2.74 7.13
C GLU A 204 -2.12 3.74 6.49
N VAL A 205 -2.32 3.63 5.18
CA VAL A 205 -2.88 4.72 4.37
C VAL A 205 -4.29 5.08 4.84
N GLY A 206 -5.11 4.06 5.15
CA GLY A 206 -6.46 4.27 5.68
C GLY A 206 -6.47 4.95 7.06
N VAL A 207 -5.51 4.61 7.92
CA VAL A 207 -5.37 5.21 9.26
C VAL A 207 -4.85 6.65 9.17
N ILE A 208 -3.89 6.91 8.27
CA ILE A 208 -3.36 8.26 8.04
C ILE A 208 -4.45 9.18 7.51
N VAL A 209 -5.20 8.75 6.48
CA VAL A 209 -6.31 9.54 5.92
C VAL A 209 -7.39 9.78 6.97
N ALA A 210 -7.71 8.78 7.80
CA ALA A 210 -8.63 8.95 8.92
C ALA A 210 -8.11 9.97 9.94
N GLY A 211 -6.80 9.96 10.23
CA GLY A 211 -6.15 10.93 11.11
C GLY A 211 -6.20 12.35 10.56
N ILE A 212 -5.89 12.54 9.28
CA ILE A 212 -5.99 13.84 8.60
C ILE A 212 -7.45 14.34 8.62
N GLY A 213 -8.40 13.46 8.30
CA GLY A 213 -9.83 13.79 8.34
C GLY A 213 -10.32 14.15 9.75
N GLN A 214 -9.82 13.48 10.79
CA GLN A 214 -10.12 13.82 12.18
C GLN A 214 -9.56 15.20 12.57
N GLN A 215 -8.29 15.48 12.22
CA GLN A 215 -7.65 16.78 12.48
C GLN A 215 -8.34 17.93 11.75
N ALA A 216 -8.83 17.67 10.54
CA ALA A 216 -9.62 18.62 9.75
C ALA A 216 -11.09 18.75 10.24
N GLY A 217 -11.48 18.05 11.31
CA GLY A 217 -12.84 18.07 11.85
C GLY A 217 -13.89 17.36 10.98
N VAL A 218 -13.46 16.60 9.96
CA VAL A 218 -14.34 15.82 9.07
C VAL A 218 -14.91 14.60 9.80
N PHE A 219 -14.08 13.97 10.65
CA PHE A 219 -14.46 12.76 11.38
C PHE A 219 -14.54 12.98 12.88
N PRO A 220 -15.66 12.60 13.53
CA PRO A 220 -15.71 12.46 14.98
C PRO A 220 -14.67 11.41 15.46
N PRO A 221 -14.15 11.53 16.70
CA PRO A 221 -13.17 10.58 17.25
C PRO A 221 -13.63 9.12 17.22
N VAL A 222 -14.93 8.86 17.32
CA VAL A 222 -15.50 7.51 17.21
C VAL A 222 -15.30 6.90 15.83
N VAL A 223 -15.39 7.69 14.75
CA VAL A 223 -15.19 7.20 13.38
C VAL A 223 -13.73 6.84 13.16
N TYR A 224 -12.80 7.64 13.69
CA TYR A 224 -11.37 7.31 13.69
C TYR A 224 -11.12 5.96 14.38
N ALA A 225 -11.66 5.76 15.58
CA ALA A 225 -11.52 4.49 16.32
C ALA A 225 -12.10 3.30 15.54
N VAL A 226 -13.23 3.47 14.84
CA VAL A 226 -13.83 2.42 14.01
C VAL A 226 -12.95 2.07 12.80
N ILE A 227 -12.42 3.07 12.09
CA ILE A 227 -11.53 2.86 10.94
C ILE A 227 -10.27 2.14 11.37
N VAL A 228 -9.65 2.60 12.45
CA VAL A 228 -8.44 2.01 13.02
C VAL A 228 -8.69 0.58 13.49
N GLY A 229 -9.78 0.33 14.21
CA GLY A 229 -10.16 -1.02 14.66
C GLY A 229 -10.36 -1.99 13.48
N MET A 230 -11.05 -1.54 12.44
CA MET A 230 -11.22 -2.33 11.21
C MET A 230 -9.88 -2.56 10.48
N SER A 231 -9.00 -1.55 10.40
CA SER A 231 -7.67 -1.65 9.78
C SER A 231 -6.81 -2.70 10.49
N LEU A 232 -6.82 -2.72 11.83
CA LEU A 232 -6.12 -3.71 12.64
C LEU A 232 -6.70 -5.11 12.43
N LEU A 233 -8.02 -5.27 12.51
CA LEU A 233 -8.66 -6.58 12.34
C LEU A 233 -8.42 -7.17 10.95
N THR A 234 -8.57 -6.36 9.90
CA THR A 234 -8.28 -6.82 8.52
C THR A 234 -6.81 -7.20 8.35
N SER A 235 -5.88 -6.45 8.95
CA SER A 235 -4.44 -6.74 8.92
C SER A 235 -4.05 -8.00 9.70
N ILE A 236 -4.79 -8.35 10.77
CA ILE A 236 -4.58 -9.59 11.53
C ILE A 236 -5.19 -10.80 10.80
N VAL A 237 -6.38 -10.62 10.22
CA VAL A 237 -7.14 -11.72 9.59
C VAL A 237 -6.58 -12.10 8.22
N ALA A 238 -6.12 -11.15 7.42
CA ALA A 238 -5.71 -11.41 6.04
C ALA A 238 -4.47 -12.33 5.90
N PRO A 239 -3.36 -12.15 6.65
CA PRO A 239 -2.16 -12.98 6.51
C PRO A 239 -2.39 -14.49 6.70
N PRO A 240 -3.07 -14.98 7.76
CA PRO A 240 -3.28 -16.42 7.93
C PRO A 240 -4.20 -17.01 6.86
N VAL A 241 -5.20 -16.25 6.39
CA VAL A 241 -6.09 -16.68 5.30
C VAL A 241 -5.31 -16.76 3.98
N LEU A 242 -4.53 -15.73 3.67
CA LEU A 242 -3.71 -15.67 2.46
C LEU A 242 -2.67 -16.80 2.43
N LYS A 243 -2.02 -17.09 3.57
CA LYS A 243 -1.07 -18.20 3.70
C LYS A 243 -1.72 -19.55 3.37
N ARG A 244 -2.93 -19.81 3.87
CA ARG A 244 -3.67 -21.05 3.59
C ARG A 244 -4.01 -21.19 2.10
N LEU A 245 -4.41 -20.10 1.45
CA LEU A 245 -4.74 -20.11 0.03
C LEU A 245 -3.51 -20.38 -0.85
N LEU A 246 -2.41 -19.70 -0.58
CA LEU A 246 -1.15 -19.88 -1.31
C LEU A 246 -0.53 -21.27 -1.08
N SER A 247 -0.67 -21.84 0.12
CA SER A 247 -0.19 -23.20 0.43
C SER A 247 -1.00 -24.28 -0.27
N LYS A 248 -2.32 -24.09 -0.44
CA LYS A 248 -3.19 -25.04 -1.12
C LYS A 248 -2.89 -25.17 -2.62
N GLU A 249 -2.33 -24.11 -3.20
CA GLU A 249 -1.94 -24.04 -4.61
C GLU A 249 -0.54 -24.65 -4.87
N ALA A 250 0.25 -24.90 -3.82
CA ALA A 250 1.54 -25.60 -3.93
C ALA A 250 1.41 -27.13 -3.89
N ALA A 251 0.22 -27.68 -3.61
CA ALA A 251 -0.02 -29.12 -3.70
C ALA A 251 -0.30 -29.49 -5.17
N PRO A 252 0.59 -30.20 -5.86
CA PRO A 252 0.33 -30.65 -7.22
C PRO A 252 -0.89 -31.56 -7.21
N SER A 253 -1.79 -31.36 -8.18
CA SER A 253 -2.79 -32.34 -8.56
C SER A 253 -2.05 -33.60 -9.00
N VAL A 254 -1.91 -34.55 -8.08
CA VAL A 254 -1.72 -35.96 -8.45
C VAL A 254 -3.05 -36.39 -9.05
N ASN A 255 -3.07 -36.51 -10.38
CA ASN A 255 -3.79 -37.50 -11.18
C ASN A 255 -3.50 -37.28 -12.66
#